data_AF-A0A1F8LYA9-F1
#
_entry.id   AF-A0A1F8LYA9-F1
#
_cell.length_a   1.000
_cell.length_b   1.000
_cell.length_c   1.000
_cell.angle_alpha   90.00
_cell.angle_beta   90.00
_cell.angle_gamma   90.00
#
_symmetry.space_group_name_H-M   'P 1'
#
loop_
_entity.id
_entity.type
_entity.pdbx_description
1 polymer ?
#
loop_
_entity_poly.entity_id
_entity_poly.type
_entity_poly.pdbx_seq_one_letter_code
_entity_poly.pdbx_strand_id
1 'polypeptide(L)'
;MSFPRESGILLHPTSLPSRLGIGSLGKEAYQFIDFLTTTRQHLWQILPLGPTGYGNSPYQCLSVFAGNPLLISLERLVQDGFLESAALENAPSFPEDKVDYDLVIKFKAPLLKKSFETFEGRAAWHEQRRFKVFCRKNACWLDTYSLFMALKEAHDLTAWNTWEEDIKRRHPKSLEHWRKRLDQEIRYHKYQQYQFFQQWSRLKKYCNEHEIRFIGDMPTFVALDSAEVWSHPEMFYLDDSGKPTVVAGVPSDYFSKTGQLWGNPLYRWDVMARDGYAWWIERFRATCNLVDIIRLDHFRGFEKYWEVSATDTTALNGRWVPTPGAKLFQAVQNALGSLPIIAEDLGTITTEVHALREQFGFPGMRVLQFSFGSGPKADEYRPYNYPRNCAVYTGT
;
A
#
# COMPACT_ATOMS: atom_id res chain seq x y z
N MET A 1 -21.92 -4.72 8.05
CA MET A 1 -21.44 -6.12 8.12
C MET A 1 -21.13 -6.41 9.57
N SER A 2 -21.53 -7.57 10.12
CA SER A 2 -21.13 -7.94 11.50
C SER A 2 -19.96 -8.92 11.39
N PHE A 3 -18.83 -8.60 12.00
CA PHE A 3 -17.72 -9.54 12.11
C PHE A 3 -17.99 -10.52 13.25
N PRO A 4 -17.70 -11.83 13.07
CA PRO A 4 -17.69 -12.76 14.19
C PRO A 4 -16.57 -12.41 15.17
N ARG A 5 -16.65 -12.93 16.40
CA ARG A 5 -15.58 -12.76 17.38
C ARG A 5 -14.38 -13.60 16.95
N GLU A 6 -13.32 -12.93 16.55
CA GLU A 6 -12.08 -13.54 16.05
C GLU A 6 -10.85 -12.89 16.71
N SER A 7 -9.70 -13.55 16.59
CA SER A 7 -8.41 -13.01 16.99
C SER A 7 -7.38 -13.21 15.88
N GLY A 8 -6.32 -12.40 15.91
CA GLY A 8 -5.27 -12.44 14.92
C GLY A 8 -3.98 -11.80 15.38
N ILE A 9 -3.00 -11.84 14.49
CA ILE A 9 -1.68 -11.26 14.71
C ILE A 9 -1.38 -10.22 13.63
N LEU A 10 -0.89 -9.06 14.06
CA LEU A 10 -0.27 -8.05 13.22
C LEU A 10 1.20 -8.43 13.01
N LEU A 11 1.58 -8.78 11.78
CA LEU A 11 2.96 -9.06 11.40
C LEU A 11 3.15 -8.74 9.91
N HIS A 12 3.92 -7.71 9.58
CA HIS A 12 4.19 -7.41 8.18
C HIS A 12 5.14 -8.48 7.57
N PRO A 13 4.98 -8.89 6.29
CA PRO A 13 5.81 -9.94 5.71
C PRO A 13 7.31 -9.67 5.73
N THR A 14 7.75 -8.40 5.79
CA THR A 14 9.19 -8.06 5.91
C THR A 14 9.80 -8.54 7.23
N SER A 15 8.98 -8.71 8.28
CA SER A 15 9.37 -9.15 9.62
C SER A 15 9.45 -10.68 9.76
N LEU A 16 9.10 -11.44 8.72
CA LEU A 16 9.26 -12.90 8.75
C LEU A 16 10.75 -13.27 8.79
N PRO A 17 11.15 -14.31 9.55
CA PRO A 17 12.54 -14.65 9.80
C PRO A 17 13.18 -15.32 8.57
N SER A 18 13.76 -14.50 7.68
CA SER A 18 14.33 -14.94 6.41
C SER A 18 15.86 -14.88 6.44
N ARG A 19 16.51 -15.95 5.95
CA ARG A 19 17.97 -15.99 5.76
C ARG A 19 18.47 -15.04 4.66
N LEU A 20 17.58 -14.46 3.85
CA LEU A 20 17.90 -13.57 2.73
C LEU A 20 17.67 -12.08 3.08
N GLY A 21 17.80 -11.74 4.36
CA GLY A 21 17.85 -10.36 4.88
C GLY A 21 16.50 -9.64 5.03
N ILE A 22 15.45 -10.13 4.37
CA ILE A 22 14.08 -9.63 4.52
C ILE A 22 13.09 -10.78 4.38
N GLY A 23 12.04 -10.76 5.20
CA GLY A 23 10.91 -11.66 5.03
C GLY A 23 10.25 -11.50 3.66
N SER A 24 9.71 -12.60 3.13
CA SER A 24 9.19 -12.67 1.76
C SER A 24 7.95 -13.54 1.67
N LEU A 25 7.32 -13.61 0.50
CA LEU A 25 6.16 -14.47 0.20
C LEU A 25 6.57 -15.94 -0.04
N GLY A 26 7.56 -16.40 0.74
CA GLY A 26 8.20 -17.71 0.66
C GLY A 26 7.82 -18.61 1.82
N LYS A 27 8.65 -19.63 2.07
CA LYS A 27 8.42 -20.71 3.04
C LYS A 27 7.98 -20.19 4.43
N GLU A 28 8.63 -19.15 4.92
CA GLU A 28 8.41 -18.57 6.24
C GLU A 28 6.99 -18.02 6.38
N ALA A 29 6.41 -17.47 5.31
CA ALA A 29 5.03 -16.99 5.29
C ALA A 29 4.02 -18.14 5.43
N TYR A 30 4.27 -19.28 4.79
CA TYR A 30 3.43 -20.47 4.92
C TYR A 30 3.56 -21.08 6.32
N GLN A 31 4.78 -21.14 6.86
CA GLN A 31 5.00 -21.58 8.26
C GLN A 31 4.30 -20.67 9.26
N PHE A 32 4.23 -19.37 8.99
CA PHE A 32 3.47 -18.45 9.83
C PHE A 32 1.97 -18.71 9.76
N ILE A 33 1.41 -19.02 8.58
CA ILE A 33 0.01 -19.45 8.44
C ILE A 33 -0.25 -20.74 9.23
N ASP A 34 0.67 -21.71 9.19
CA ASP A 34 0.56 -22.94 9.98
C ASP A 34 0.59 -22.64 11.48
N PHE A 35 1.43 -21.70 11.92
CA PHE A 35 1.45 -21.21 13.30
C PHE A 35 0.13 -20.54 13.69
N LEU A 36 -0.43 -19.67 12.84
CA LEU A 36 -1.74 -19.06 13.07
C LEU A 36 -2.84 -20.12 13.22
N THR A 37 -2.81 -21.13 12.35
CA THR A 37 -3.77 -22.24 12.37
C THR A 37 -3.66 -23.02 13.68
N THR A 38 -2.46 -23.44 14.06
CA THR A 38 -2.21 -24.25 15.27
C THR A 38 -2.52 -23.48 16.56
N THR A 39 -2.39 -22.15 16.54
CA THR A 39 -2.73 -21.25 17.65
C THR A 39 -4.15 -20.68 17.58
N ARG A 40 -4.99 -21.19 16.67
CA ARG A 40 -6.41 -20.82 16.49
C ARG A 40 -6.63 -19.32 16.25
N GLN A 41 -5.71 -18.69 15.53
CA GLN A 41 -5.90 -17.35 15.00
C GLN A 41 -6.66 -17.44 13.66
N HIS A 42 -7.50 -16.45 13.38
CA HIS A 42 -8.29 -16.37 12.16
C HIS A 42 -7.96 -15.13 11.31
N LEU A 43 -7.11 -14.25 11.83
CA LEU A 43 -6.76 -12.98 11.18
C LEU A 43 -5.24 -12.81 11.12
N TRP A 44 -4.73 -12.45 9.95
CA TRP A 44 -3.35 -11.98 9.77
C TRP A 44 -3.40 -10.54 9.25
N GLN A 45 -3.02 -9.59 10.09
CA GLN A 45 -2.91 -8.20 9.68
C GLN A 45 -1.52 -7.85 9.17
N ILE A 46 -1.49 -7.10 8.07
CA ILE A 46 -0.27 -6.63 7.42
C ILE A 46 -0.36 -5.12 7.18
N LEU A 47 0.80 -4.48 7.11
CA LEU A 47 0.93 -3.11 6.59
C LEU A 47 0.77 -3.08 5.05
N PRO A 48 0.70 -1.89 4.41
CA PRO A 48 0.56 -1.80 2.95
C PRO A 48 1.68 -2.55 2.21
N LEU A 49 1.33 -3.17 1.08
CA LEU A 49 2.24 -4.05 0.34
C LEU A 49 2.93 -3.38 -0.86
N GLY A 50 2.77 -2.06 -1.03
CA GLY A 50 3.28 -1.35 -2.19
C GLY A 50 4.80 -1.16 -2.17
N PRO A 51 5.44 -0.92 -3.33
CA PRO A 51 6.86 -0.59 -3.40
C PRO A 51 7.15 0.68 -2.61
N THR A 52 8.09 0.62 -1.68
CA THR A 52 8.43 1.74 -0.80
C THR A 52 9.38 2.72 -1.47
N GLY A 53 9.19 4.01 -1.23
CA GLY A 53 10.13 5.07 -1.62
C GLY A 53 11.19 5.33 -0.54
N TYR A 54 11.60 6.59 -0.42
CA TYR A 54 12.55 7.05 0.60
C TYR A 54 12.05 6.71 2.02
N GLY A 55 12.98 6.28 2.89
CA GLY A 55 12.67 5.93 4.28
C GLY A 55 12.00 4.56 4.47
N ASN A 56 11.79 3.78 3.40
CA ASN A 56 11.22 2.43 3.41
C ASN A 56 9.83 2.33 4.07
N SER A 57 9.08 3.43 4.14
CA SER A 57 7.76 3.46 4.75
C SER A 57 6.72 2.79 3.84
N PRO A 58 5.99 1.76 4.31
CA PRO A 58 4.85 1.19 3.60
C PRO A 58 3.72 2.20 3.34
N TYR A 59 3.70 3.34 4.04
CA TYR A 59 2.67 4.37 3.86
C TYR A 59 3.06 5.43 2.80
N GLN A 60 4.27 5.31 2.22
CA GLN A 60 4.75 6.16 1.13
C GLN A 60 5.17 5.30 -0.07
N CYS A 61 4.16 4.66 -0.68
CA CYS A 61 4.37 3.80 -1.84
C CYS A 61 4.54 4.58 -3.15
N LEU A 62 5.39 4.04 -4.03
CA LEU A 62 5.55 4.50 -5.41
C LEU A 62 4.33 4.20 -6.30
N SER A 63 3.47 3.26 -5.87
CA SER A 63 2.13 3.06 -6.42
C SER A 63 1.23 2.40 -5.38
N VAL A 64 -0.05 2.80 -5.33
CA VAL A 64 -1.07 2.16 -4.49
C VAL A 64 -1.65 0.87 -5.08
N PHE A 65 -1.30 0.54 -6.33
CA PHE A 65 -1.75 -0.68 -7.02
C PHE A 65 -0.67 -1.75 -7.09
N ALA A 66 0.60 -1.35 -7.16
CA ALA A 66 1.73 -2.28 -7.29
C ALA A 66 2.02 -3.02 -5.98
N GLY A 67 2.72 -4.15 -6.09
CA GLY A 67 3.30 -4.89 -4.97
C GLY A 67 4.82 -4.69 -4.86
N ASN A 68 5.35 -4.77 -3.64
CA ASN A 68 6.75 -4.52 -3.34
C ASN A 68 7.65 -5.66 -3.87
N PRO A 69 8.57 -5.39 -4.82
CA PRO A 69 9.48 -6.41 -5.35
C PRO A 69 10.39 -7.05 -4.29
N LEU A 70 10.66 -6.38 -3.17
CA LEU A 70 11.46 -6.94 -2.08
C LEU A 70 10.78 -8.12 -1.38
N LEU A 71 9.45 -8.21 -1.46
CA LEU A 71 8.69 -9.31 -0.89
C LEU A 71 8.67 -10.56 -1.78
N ILE A 72 9.17 -10.49 -3.02
CA ILE A 72 9.27 -11.67 -3.90
C ILE A 72 10.26 -12.67 -3.28
N SER A 73 9.83 -13.90 -3.05
CA SER A 73 10.68 -15.00 -2.61
C SER A 73 11.58 -15.46 -3.74
N LEU A 74 12.89 -15.36 -3.53
CA LEU A 74 13.89 -15.85 -4.49
C LEU A 74 13.96 -17.37 -4.51
N GLU A 75 13.75 -18.04 -3.36
CA GLU A 75 13.60 -19.49 -3.30
C GLU A 75 12.46 -19.98 -4.18
N ARG A 76 11.34 -19.25 -4.21
CA ARG A 76 10.24 -19.62 -5.09
C ARG A 76 10.59 -19.46 -6.56
N LEU A 77 11.38 -18.45 -6.92
CA LEU A 77 11.91 -18.31 -8.28
C LEU A 77 12.83 -19.48 -8.65
N VAL A 78 13.61 -20.00 -7.69
CA VAL A 78 14.41 -21.23 -7.89
C VAL A 78 13.51 -22.44 -8.12
N GLN A 79 12.48 -22.63 -7.29
CA GLN A 79 11.52 -23.73 -7.41
C GLN A 79 10.75 -23.68 -8.74
N ASP A 80 10.37 -22.49 -9.17
CA ASP A 80 9.65 -22.27 -10.43
C ASP A 80 10.61 -22.30 -11.66
N GLY A 81 11.93 -22.54 -11.45
CA GLY A 81 12.92 -22.71 -12.53
C GLY A 81 13.40 -21.42 -13.19
N PHE A 82 13.08 -20.26 -12.61
CA PHE A 82 13.49 -18.94 -13.10
C PHE A 82 14.71 -18.37 -12.41
N LEU A 83 15.32 -19.09 -11.47
CA LEU A 83 16.59 -18.72 -10.85
C LEU A 83 17.38 -19.98 -10.53
N GLU A 84 18.69 -19.95 -10.68
CA GLU A 84 19.55 -21.08 -10.32
C GLU A 84 19.75 -21.11 -8.81
N SER A 85 19.76 -22.29 -8.19
CA SER A 85 19.98 -22.44 -6.74
C SER A 85 21.31 -21.84 -6.29
N ALA A 86 22.36 -22.01 -7.10
CA ALA A 86 23.71 -21.47 -6.85
C ALA A 86 23.72 -19.94 -6.72
N ALA A 87 22.73 -19.24 -7.27
CA ALA A 87 22.61 -17.80 -7.12
C ALA A 87 22.28 -17.36 -5.67
N LEU A 88 21.74 -18.27 -4.86
CA LEU A 88 21.42 -18.02 -3.44
C LEU A 88 22.51 -18.48 -2.47
N GLU A 89 23.53 -19.20 -2.95
CA GLU A 89 24.66 -19.68 -2.14
C GLU A 89 25.61 -18.53 -1.78
N ASN A 90 25.73 -17.53 -2.65
CA ASN A 90 26.55 -16.33 -2.45
C ASN A 90 25.80 -15.19 -1.72
N ALA A 91 24.77 -15.53 -0.95
CA ALA A 91 24.07 -14.54 -0.14
C ALA A 91 25.04 -13.94 0.90
N PRO A 92 25.11 -12.59 1.02
CA PRO A 92 25.91 -11.98 2.07
C PRO A 92 25.34 -12.31 3.45
N SER A 93 26.12 -12.08 4.49
CA SER A 93 25.60 -12.12 5.86
C SER A 93 24.64 -10.94 6.06
N PHE A 94 23.46 -11.21 6.61
CA PHE A 94 22.46 -10.21 6.95
C PHE A 94 22.27 -10.13 8.47
N PRO A 95 21.91 -8.95 9.03
CA PRO A 95 21.46 -8.88 10.42
C PRO A 95 20.21 -9.73 10.65
N GLU A 96 20.16 -10.45 11.77
CA GLU A 96 19.02 -11.33 12.11
C GLU A 96 17.87 -10.58 12.79
N ASP A 97 18.15 -9.42 13.40
CA ASP A 97 17.23 -8.65 14.24
C ASP A 97 16.56 -7.48 13.52
N LYS A 98 17.05 -7.11 12.33
CA LYS A 98 16.53 -5.98 11.53
C LYS A 98 16.78 -6.16 10.04
N VAL A 99 15.97 -5.49 9.25
CA VAL A 99 16.15 -5.41 7.79
C VAL A 99 17.17 -4.32 7.46
N ASP A 100 18.29 -4.69 6.84
CA ASP A 100 19.17 -3.76 6.14
C ASP A 100 18.69 -3.59 4.69
N TYR A 101 17.85 -2.57 4.46
CA TYR A 101 17.20 -2.36 3.16
C TYR A 101 18.20 -2.14 2.03
N ASP A 102 19.29 -1.40 2.26
CA ASP A 102 20.28 -1.12 1.23
C ASP A 102 21.01 -2.40 0.81
N LEU A 103 21.40 -3.23 1.77
CA LEU A 103 22.04 -4.52 1.49
C LEU A 103 21.08 -5.48 0.79
N VAL A 104 19.82 -5.53 1.23
CA VAL A 104 18.76 -6.35 0.61
C VAL A 104 18.48 -5.91 -0.82
N ILE A 105 18.35 -4.60 -1.09
CA ILE A 105 18.13 -4.08 -2.45
C ILE A 105 19.31 -4.47 -3.35
N LYS A 106 20.55 -4.23 -2.91
CA LYS A 106 21.78 -4.58 -3.65
C LYS A 106 21.89 -6.07 -3.95
N PHE A 107 21.42 -6.92 -3.03
CA PHE A 107 21.42 -8.37 -3.21
C PHE A 107 20.29 -8.85 -4.14
N LYS A 108 19.05 -8.40 -3.91
CA LYS A 108 17.86 -8.94 -4.60
C LYS A 108 17.69 -8.38 -6.02
N ALA A 109 18.01 -7.11 -6.27
CA ALA A 109 17.81 -6.48 -7.57
C ALA A 109 18.49 -7.23 -8.74
N PRO A 110 19.80 -7.57 -8.68
CA PRO A 110 20.45 -8.32 -9.77
C PRO A 110 19.88 -9.73 -9.94
N LEU A 111 19.44 -10.37 -8.86
CA LEU A 111 18.83 -11.71 -8.92
C LEU A 111 17.44 -11.69 -9.57
N LEU A 112 16.63 -10.67 -9.28
CA LEU A 112 15.35 -10.46 -9.96
C LEU A 112 15.55 -10.18 -11.45
N LYS A 113 16.59 -9.42 -11.82
CA LYS A 113 16.95 -9.17 -13.23
C LYS A 113 17.39 -10.44 -13.94
N LYS A 114 18.30 -11.24 -13.35
CA LYS A 114 18.69 -12.56 -13.88
C LYS A 114 17.48 -13.48 -14.02
N SER A 115 16.53 -13.40 -13.09
CA SER A 115 15.30 -14.17 -13.15
C SER A 115 14.40 -13.77 -14.32
N PHE A 116 14.29 -12.48 -14.59
CA PHE A 116 13.59 -11.96 -15.76
C PHE A 116 14.24 -12.41 -17.07
N GLU A 117 15.56 -12.31 -17.19
CA GLU A 117 16.30 -12.78 -18.38
C GLU A 117 16.06 -14.27 -18.65
N THR A 118 16.06 -15.07 -17.57
CA THR A 118 15.75 -16.51 -17.64
C THR A 118 14.30 -16.74 -18.09
N PHE A 119 13.35 -15.99 -17.54
CA PHE A 119 11.95 -16.05 -17.96
C PHE A 119 11.78 -15.70 -19.44
N GLU A 120 12.42 -14.63 -19.92
CA GLU A 120 12.31 -14.23 -21.32
C GLU A 120 12.91 -15.25 -22.29
N GLY A 121 14.05 -15.85 -21.94
CA GLY A 121 14.73 -16.80 -22.81
C GLY A 121 14.21 -18.23 -22.74
N ARG A 122 13.61 -18.65 -21.60
CA ARG A 122 13.35 -20.07 -21.32
C ARG A 122 11.96 -20.40 -20.81
N ALA A 123 11.12 -19.41 -20.45
CA ALA A 123 9.79 -19.72 -19.93
C ALA A 123 8.94 -20.48 -20.97
N ALA A 124 8.22 -21.48 -20.50
CA ALA A 124 7.35 -22.27 -21.36
C ALA A 124 6.21 -21.41 -21.92
N TRP A 125 5.66 -21.82 -23.06
CA TRP A 125 4.59 -21.07 -23.74
C TRP A 125 3.41 -20.71 -22.83
N HIS A 126 3.02 -21.61 -21.92
CA HIS A 126 1.90 -21.39 -21.00
C HIS A 126 2.22 -20.33 -19.94
N GLU A 127 3.48 -20.18 -19.53
CA GLU A 127 3.95 -19.18 -18.58
C GLU A 127 3.98 -17.80 -19.23
N GLN A 128 4.52 -17.72 -20.45
CA GLN A 128 4.47 -16.53 -21.29
C GLN A 128 3.01 -16.08 -21.55
N ARG A 129 2.10 -17.04 -21.77
CA ARG A 129 0.67 -16.73 -21.92
C ARG A 129 0.06 -16.18 -20.62
N ARG A 130 0.38 -16.75 -19.45
CA ARG A 130 -0.08 -16.24 -18.14
C ARG A 130 0.42 -14.84 -17.88
N PHE A 131 1.70 -14.56 -18.18
CA PHE A 131 2.27 -13.21 -18.08
C PHE A 131 1.54 -12.21 -18.98
N LYS A 132 1.30 -12.54 -20.26
CA LYS A 132 0.53 -11.69 -21.17
C LYS A 132 -0.89 -11.43 -20.69
N VAL A 133 -1.57 -12.44 -20.12
CA VAL A 133 -2.91 -12.29 -19.54
C VAL A 133 -2.88 -11.38 -18.31
N PHE A 134 -1.89 -11.55 -17.43
CA PHE A 134 -1.68 -10.65 -16.28
C PHE A 134 -1.49 -9.20 -16.74
N CYS A 135 -0.63 -8.96 -17.73
CA CYS A 135 -0.39 -7.62 -18.25
C CYS A 135 -1.66 -7.00 -18.83
N ARG A 136 -2.44 -7.76 -19.63
CA ARG A 136 -3.70 -7.27 -20.20
C ARG A 136 -4.75 -6.97 -19.13
N LYS A 137 -4.90 -7.84 -18.13
CA LYS A 137 -5.87 -7.68 -17.05
C LYS A 137 -5.59 -6.44 -16.19
N ASN A 138 -4.31 -6.09 -16.03
CA ASN A 138 -3.86 -5.02 -15.15
C ASN A 138 -3.39 -3.77 -15.89
N ALA A 139 -3.61 -3.67 -17.21
CA ALA A 139 -3.04 -2.62 -18.05
C ALA A 139 -3.35 -1.19 -17.57
N CYS A 140 -4.51 -0.98 -16.95
CA CYS A 140 -4.96 0.34 -16.46
C CYS A 140 -3.99 0.98 -15.47
N TRP A 141 -3.34 0.21 -14.60
CA TRP A 141 -2.36 0.70 -13.64
C TRP A 141 -0.95 0.23 -13.99
N LEU A 142 -0.80 -1.00 -14.50
CA LEU A 142 0.50 -1.62 -14.72
C LEU A 142 1.32 -0.93 -15.82
N ASP A 143 0.68 -0.50 -16.91
CA ASP A 143 1.39 0.19 -18.00
C ASP A 143 1.95 1.53 -17.52
N THR A 144 1.17 2.26 -16.71
CA THR A 144 1.60 3.51 -16.08
C THR A 144 2.72 3.27 -15.06
N TYR A 145 2.54 2.31 -14.14
CA TYR A 145 3.51 2.01 -13.10
C TYR A 145 4.85 1.54 -13.67
N SER A 146 4.84 0.60 -14.62
CA SER A 146 6.07 0.07 -15.19
C SER A 146 6.82 1.11 -16.02
N LEU A 147 6.12 2.02 -16.72
CA LEU A 147 6.75 3.16 -17.38
C LEU A 147 7.30 4.18 -16.36
N PHE A 148 6.54 4.48 -15.30
CA PHE A 148 6.99 5.36 -14.21
C PHE A 148 8.29 4.85 -13.60
N MET A 149 8.36 3.56 -13.25
CA MET A 149 9.57 2.97 -12.65
C MET A 149 10.76 2.96 -13.62
N ALA A 150 10.53 2.60 -14.89
CA ALA A 150 11.59 2.62 -15.90
C ALA A 150 12.14 4.03 -16.14
N LEU A 151 11.25 5.05 -16.20
CA LEU A 151 11.66 6.45 -16.27
C LEU A 151 12.39 6.87 -15.01
N LYS A 152 11.90 6.50 -13.83
CA LYS A 152 12.53 6.80 -12.56
C LYS A 152 13.96 6.28 -12.50
N GLU A 153 14.20 5.03 -12.93
CA GLU A 153 15.54 4.45 -13.05
C GLU A 153 16.41 5.18 -14.08
N ALA A 154 15.84 5.58 -15.22
CA ALA A 154 16.55 6.35 -16.25
C ALA A 154 16.93 7.78 -15.81
N HIS A 155 16.34 8.28 -14.72
CA HIS A 155 16.60 9.62 -14.14
C HIS A 155 17.09 9.50 -12.69
N ASP A 156 17.97 8.53 -12.42
CA ASP A 156 18.70 8.37 -11.15
C ASP A 156 17.79 8.30 -9.90
N LEU A 157 16.62 7.69 -10.07
CA LEU A 157 15.59 7.54 -9.02
C LEU A 157 15.05 8.86 -8.46
N THR A 158 15.21 9.97 -9.18
CA THR A 158 14.64 11.27 -8.80
C THR A 158 13.11 11.29 -8.90
N ALA A 159 12.47 12.24 -8.24
CA ALA A 159 11.02 12.36 -8.21
C ALA A 159 10.48 12.81 -9.58
N TRP A 160 9.29 12.36 -9.95
CA TRP A 160 8.76 12.65 -11.30
C TRP A 160 8.63 14.14 -11.64
N ASN A 161 8.42 14.99 -10.63
CA ASN A 161 8.29 16.43 -10.81
C ASN A 161 9.64 17.14 -11.04
N THR A 162 10.76 16.42 -11.02
CA THR A 162 12.09 16.91 -11.40
C THR A 162 12.57 16.42 -12.76
N TRP A 163 11.80 15.57 -13.45
CA TRP A 163 12.11 15.12 -14.82
C TRP A 163 11.92 16.24 -15.84
N GLU A 164 12.41 16.04 -17.06
CA GLU A 164 12.23 16.99 -18.16
C GLU A 164 10.72 17.24 -18.42
N GLU A 165 10.39 18.48 -18.80
CA GLU A 165 9.01 18.95 -18.92
C GLU A 165 8.13 18.02 -19.75
N ASP A 166 8.65 17.50 -20.86
CA ASP A 166 7.88 16.63 -21.76
C ASP A 166 7.46 15.30 -21.11
N ILE A 167 8.28 14.76 -20.21
CA ILE A 167 8.00 13.52 -19.48
C ILE A 167 7.12 13.82 -18.27
N LYS A 168 7.49 14.87 -17.52
CA LYS A 168 6.74 15.37 -16.36
C LYS A 168 5.28 15.66 -16.73
N ARG A 169 5.05 16.36 -17.84
CA ARG A 169 3.73 16.69 -18.40
C ARG A 169 3.16 15.61 -19.32
N ARG A 170 3.84 14.47 -19.44
CA ARG A 170 3.34 13.27 -20.13
C ARG A 170 2.96 13.53 -21.60
N HIS A 171 3.76 14.32 -22.31
CA HIS A 171 3.53 14.60 -23.73
C HIS A 171 3.54 13.30 -24.55
N PRO A 172 2.47 13.00 -25.33
CA PRO A 172 2.30 11.69 -25.95
C PRO A 172 3.48 11.22 -26.82
N LYS A 173 4.09 12.13 -27.58
CA LYS A 173 5.25 11.82 -28.43
C LYS A 173 6.49 11.45 -27.61
N SER A 174 6.72 12.16 -26.51
CA SER A 174 7.83 11.88 -25.60
C SER A 174 7.62 10.54 -24.90
N LEU A 175 6.41 10.28 -24.39
CA LEU A 175 6.09 9.00 -23.76
C LEU A 175 6.24 7.83 -24.75
N GLU A 176 5.82 7.98 -26.01
CA GLU A 176 6.00 6.93 -27.02
C GLU A 176 7.48 6.69 -27.34
N HIS A 177 8.29 7.75 -27.41
CA HIS A 177 9.75 7.61 -27.56
C HIS A 177 10.35 6.82 -26.39
N TRP A 178 10.03 7.20 -25.16
CA TRP A 178 10.53 6.54 -23.96
C TRP A 178 10.03 5.11 -23.81
N ARG A 179 8.78 4.81 -24.18
CA ARG A 179 8.26 3.44 -24.21
C ARG A 179 9.06 2.53 -25.13
N LYS A 180 9.47 3.02 -26.31
CA LYS A 180 10.32 2.26 -27.23
C LYS A 180 11.75 2.12 -26.70
N ARG A 181 12.29 3.21 -26.14
CA ARG A 181 13.66 3.23 -25.60
C ARG A 181 13.82 2.31 -24.39
N LEU A 182 12.80 2.23 -23.53
CA LEU A 182 12.81 1.50 -22.27
C LEU A 182 11.95 0.22 -22.30
N ASP A 183 11.72 -0.38 -23.47
CA ASP A 183 10.81 -1.55 -23.60
C ASP A 183 11.22 -2.70 -22.66
N GLN A 184 12.53 -2.96 -22.55
CA GLN A 184 13.09 -4.02 -21.72
C GLN A 184 12.92 -3.74 -20.22
N GLU A 185 13.16 -2.52 -19.79
CA GLU A 185 12.98 -2.05 -18.41
C GLU A 185 11.49 -2.08 -18.03
N ILE A 186 10.61 -1.62 -18.91
CA ILE A 186 9.16 -1.68 -18.71
C ILE A 186 8.70 -3.13 -18.56
N ARG A 187 9.18 -4.04 -19.43
CA ARG A 187 8.86 -5.48 -19.34
C ARG A 187 9.38 -6.10 -18.05
N TYR A 188 10.57 -5.69 -17.59
CA TYR A 188 11.14 -6.12 -16.32
C TYR A 188 10.26 -5.71 -15.13
N HIS A 189 9.83 -4.45 -15.06
CA HIS A 189 8.90 -3.98 -14.01
C HIS A 189 7.56 -4.72 -14.07
N LYS A 190 7.03 -5.00 -15.27
CA LYS A 190 5.84 -5.84 -15.44
C LYS A 190 6.05 -7.26 -14.91
N TYR A 191 7.21 -7.85 -15.16
CA TYR A 191 7.56 -9.18 -14.68
C TYR A 191 7.66 -9.22 -13.15
N GLN A 192 8.28 -8.22 -12.52
CA GLN A 192 8.31 -8.14 -11.05
C GLN A 192 6.90 -8.14 -10.46
N GLN A 193 6.00 -7.32 -11.01
CA GLN A 193 4.61 -7.31 -10.57
C GLN A 193 3.92 -8.65 -10.82
N TYR A 194 4.12 -9.26 -11.98
CA TYR A 194 3.60 -10.61 -12.25
C TYR A 194 4.06 -11.62 -11.20
N GLN A 195 5.35 -11.65 -10.85
CA GLN A 195 5.88 -12.57 -9.85
C GLN A 195 5.36 -12.27 -8.44
N PHE A 196 5.28 -11.00 -8.05
CA PHE A 196 4.68 -10.60 -6.78
C PHE A 196 3.24 -11.10 -6.67
N PHE A 197 2.38 -10.78 -7.65
CA PHE A 197 0.96 -11.13 -7.60
C PHE A 197 0.72 -12.63 -7.70
N GLN A 198 1.57 -13.38 -8.41
CA GLN A 198 1.50 -14.84 -8.44
C GLN A 198 1.84 -15.45 -7.08
N GLN A 199 2.91 -15.00 -6.43
CA GLN A 199 3.29 -15.49 -5.11
C GLN A 199 2.25 -15.08 -4.05
N TRP A 200 1.78 -13.83 -4.08
CA TRP A 200 0.74 -13.33 -3.19
C TRP A 200 -0.56 -14.11 -3.35
N SER A 201 -1.01 -14.35 -4.58
CA SER A 201 -2.25 -15.11 -4.82
C SER A 201 -2.17 -16.55 -4.32
N ARG A 202 -0.99 -17.20 -4.41
CA ARG A 202 -0.77 -18.54 -3.85
C ARG A 202 -0.82 -18.51 -2.32
N LEU A 203 -0.18 -17.51 -1.69
CA LEU A 203 -0.19 -17.33 -0.25
C LEU A 203 -1.59 -17.02 0.29
N LYS A 204 -2.32 -16.08 -0.34
CA LYS A 204 -3.71 -15.75 0.01
C LYS A 204 -4.61 -16.97 -0.08
N LYS A 205 -4.46 -17.75 -1.16
CA LYS A 205 -5.23 -19.00 -1.32
C LYS A 205 -4.96 -19.96 -0.15
N TYR A 206 -3.69 -20.21 0.18
CA TYR A 206 -3.31 -21.08 1.30
C TYR A 206 -3.86 -20.55 2.65
N CYS A 207 -3.74 -19.25 2.89
CA CYS A 207 -4.29 -18.57 4.07
C CYS A 207 -5.80 -18.84 4.22
N ASN A 208 -6.56 -18.61 3.14
CA ASN A 208 -8.01 -18.76 3.13
C ASN A 208 -8.45 -20.23 3.22
N GLU A 209 -7.70 -21.18 2.64
CA GLU A 209 -7.93 -22.62 2.78
C GLU A 209 -7.74 -23.10 4.23
N HIS A 210 -6.96 -22.36 5.04
CA HIS A 210 -6.74 -22.58 6.46
C HIS A 210 -7.65 -21.70 7.36
N GLU A 211 -8.71 -21.13 6.80
CA GLU A 211 -9.68 -20.28 7.52
C GLU A 211 -9.05 -19.05 8.18
N ILE A 212 -7.92 -18.57 7.64
CA ILE A 212 -7.26 -17.33 8.05
C ILE A 212 -7.53 -16.28 6.97
N ARG A 213 -7.90 -15.08 7.41
CA ARG A 213 -8.18 -13.94 6.54
C ARG A 213 -7.13 -12.86 6.70
N PHE A 214 -6.75 -12.23 5.59
CA PHE A 214 -5.85 -11.09 5.61
C PHE A 214 -6.60 -9.80 5.94
N ILE A 215 -6.09 -9.05 6.91
CA ILE A 215 -6.40 -7.63 7.10
C ILE A 215 -5.28 -6.83 6.44
N GLY A 216 -5.58 -6.21 5.30
CA GLY A 216 -4.69 -5.24 4.68
C GLY A 216 -4.85 -3.85 5.26
N ASP A 217 -4.00 -2.96 4.80
CA ASP A 217 -3.97 -1.58 5.25
C ASP A 217 -3.89 -0.65 4.04
N MET A 218 -4.75 0.36 4.03
CA MET A 218 -4.87 1.32 2.94
C MET A 218 -4.67 2.73 3.48
N PRO A 219 -3.50 3.36 3.22
CA PRO A 219 -3.24 4.76 3.54
C PRO A 219 -4.28 5.67 2.91
N THR A 220 -4.83 6.66 3.63
CA THR A 220 -5.80 7.58 3.01
C THR A 220 -5.17 8.33 1.83
N PHE A 221 -4.00 8.92 2.03
CA PHE A 221 -3.30 9.71 1.01
C PHE A 221 -2.26 8.88 0.24
N VAL A 222 -1.89 9.35 -0.95
CA VAL A 222 -0.80 8.77 -1.76
C VAL A 222 0.49 9.59 -1.60
N ALA A 223 1.65 9.01 -1.93
CA ALA A 223 2.90 9.76 -1.96
C ALA A 223 2.92 10.71 -3.16
N LEU A 224 3.56 11.89 -3.01
CA LEU A 224 3.78 12.82 -4.14
C LEU A 224 4.53 12.13 -5.27
N ASP A 225 5.63 11.46 -4.93
CA ASP A 225 6.44 10.74 -5.89
C ASP A 225 5.87 9.33 -6.14
N SER A 226 4.75 9.27 -6.87
CA SER A 226 4.06 8.04 -7.21
C SER A 226 3.55 8.04 -8.64
N ALA A 227 3.36 6.84 -9.19
CA ALA A 227 2.81 6.63 -10.53
C ALA A 227 1.42 7.26 -10.67
N GLU A 228 0.59 7.23 -9.62
CA GLU A 228 -0.76 7.79 -9.67
C GLU A 228 -0.76 9.32 -9.68
N VAL A 229 0.08 10.00 -8.89
CA VAL A 229 0.16 11.46 -8.92
C VAL A 229 0.78 11.95 -10.23
N TRP A 230 1.80 11.26 -10.73
CA TRP A 230 2.39 11.58 -12.04
C TRP A 230 1.38 11.43 -13.18
N SER A 231 0.55 10.37 -13.16
CA SER A 231 -0.36 10.07 -14.26
C SER A 231 -1.70 10.78 -14.22
N HIS A 232 -2.12 11.21 -13.03
CA HIS A 232 -3.37 11.90 -12.77
C HIS A 232 -3.17 13.19 -11.95
N PRO A 233 -2.29 14.11 -12.37
CA PRO A 233 -2.01 15.32 -11.60
C PRO A 233 -3.25 16.19 -11.37
N GLU A 234 -4.25 16.11 -12.25
CA GLU A 234 -5.54 16.81 -12.14
C GLU A 234 -6.36 16.41 -10.91
N MET A 235 -6.10 15.23 -10.34
CA MET A 235 -6.78 14.72 -9.15
C MET A 235 -6.22 15.31 -7.85
N PHE A 236 -5.17 16.13 -7.92
CA PHE A 236 -4.43 16.65 -6.77
C PHE A 236 -4.25 18.17 -6.83
N TYR A 237 -4.06 18.79 -5.67
CA TYR A 237 -3.72 20.20 -5.58
C TYR A 237 -2.22 20.42 -5.87
N LEU A 238 -1.88 20.53 -7.15
CA LEU A 238 -0.51 20.77 -7.62
C LEU A 238 -0.42 22.12 -8.37
N ASP A 239 0.74 22.75 -8.32
CA ASP A 239 1.09 23.87 -9.19
C ASP A 239 1.58 23.41 -10.57
N ASP A 240 1.87 24.37 -11.47
CA ASP A 240 2.36 24.09 -12.83
C ASP A 240 3.71 23.37 -12.87
N SER A 241 4.45 23.37 -11.76
CA SER A 241 5.72 22.65 -11.62
C SER A 241 5.55 21.22 -11.14
N GLY A 242 4.34 20.81 -10.74
CA GLY A 242 4.05 19.50 -10.15
C GLY A 242 4.35 19.43 -8.66
N LYS A 243 4.40 20.57 -7.96
CA LYS A 243 4.56 20.63 -6.50
C LYS A 243 3.20 20.81 -5.82
N PRO A 244 2.96 20.19 -4.66
CA PRO A 244 1.75 20.45 -3.89
C PRO A 244 1.62 21.93 -3.53
N THR A 245 0.41 22.50 -3.68
CA THR A 245 0.09 23.83 -3.14
C THR A 245 -0.37 23.74 -1.69
N VAL A 246 -1.00 22.62 -1.35
CA VAL A 246 -1.39 22.24 0.02
C VAL A 246 -1.04 20.77 0.25
N VAL A 247 -0.75 20.43 1.50
CA VAL A 247 -0.33 19.09 1.91
C VAL A 247 -1.13 18.58 3.11
N ALA A 248 -1.16 17.26 3.24
CA ALA A 248 -1.80 16.58 4.35
C ALA A 248 -0.99 16.72 5.64
N GLY A 249 -1.71 16.70 6.75
CA GLY A 249 -1.16 16.59 8.09
C GLY A 249 -2.27 16.35 9.11
N VAL A 250 -1.94 16.60 10.38
CA VAL A 250 -2.90 16.69 11.47
C VAL A 250 -2.56 17.89 12.36
N PRO A 251 -3.57 18.54 12.96
CA PRO A 251 -3.33 19.65 13.88
C PRO A 251 -2.56 19.19 15.11
N SER A 252 -2.16 20.15 15.95
CA SER A 252 -1.62 19.82 17.25
C SER A 252 -2.63 19.05 18.10
N ASP A 253 -2.11 18.12 18.87
CA ASP A 253 -2.87 17.33 19.82
C ASP A 253 -2.05 17.12 21.11
N TYR A 254 -2.58 16.30 22.01
CA TYR A 254 -1.93 16.01 23.29
C TYR A 254 -0.63 15.20 23.14
N PHE A 255 -0.34 14.62 21.96
CA PHE A 255 0.91 13.93 21.64
C PHE A 255 1.91 14.83 20.90
N SER A 256 1.45 15.75 20.06
CA SER A 256 2.30 16.65 19.28
C SER A 256 1.87 18.11 19.40
N LYS A 257 2.72 18.93 20.04
CA LYS A 257 2.51 20.38 20.18
C LYS A 257 2.44 21.12 18.85
N THR A 258 3.08 20.62 17.81
CA THR A 258 3.14 21.26 16.47
C THR A 258 2.29 20.55 15.42
N GLY A 259 1.51 19.55 15.84
CA GLY A 259 0.85 18.62 14.92
C GLY A 259 1.85 17.78 14.14
N GLN A 260 1.42 17.19 13.03
CA GLN A 260 2.29 16.41 12.16
C GLN A 260 2.07 16.86 10.72
N LEU A 261 3.15 17.24 10.06
CA LEU A 261 3.15 17.60 8.65
C LEU A 261 3.61 16.37 7.85
N TRP A 262 2.71 15.73 7.12
CA TRP A 262 3.01 14.49 6.41
C TRP A 262 3.52 14.73 4.98
N GLY A 263 3.12 15.84 4.37
CA GLY A 263 3.63 16.25 3.06
C GLY A 263 2.97 15.58 1.85
N ASN A 264 2.01 14.67 2.06
CA ASN A 264 1.25 14.07 0.96
C ASN A 264 0.42 15.12 0.21
N PRO A 265 0.28 15.03 -1.13
CA PRO A 265 -0.65 15.87 -1.87
C PRO A 265 -2.10 15.55 -1.48
N LEU A 266 -2.94 16.59 -1.49
CA LEU A 266 -4.36 16.47 -1.16
C LEU A 266 -5.21 16.31 -2.42
N TYR A 267 -6.31 15.57 -2.28
CA TYR A 267 -7.21 15.25 -3.38
C TYR A 267 -8.12 16.41 -3.75
N ARG A 268 -8.29 16.61 -5.06
CA ARG A 268 -9.36 17.41 -5.65
C ARG A 268 -10.64 16.59 -5.73
N TRP A 269 -11.33 16.48 -4.60
CA TRP A 269 -12.58 15.72 -4.48
C TRP A 269 -13.67 16.18 -5.45
N ASP A 270 -13.67 17.45 -5.85
CA ASP A 270 -14.57 18.01 -6.87
C ASP A 270 -14.30 17.43 -8.27
N VAL A 271 -13.04 17.14 -8.60
CA VAL A 271 -12.65 16.50 -9.86
C VAL A 271 -13.03 15.02 -9.84
N MET A 272 -12.66 14.32 -8.77
CA MET A 272 -13.01 12.89 -8.60
C MET A 272 -14.51 12.63 -8.56
N ALA A 273 -15.32 13.59 -8.11
CA ALA A 273 -16.78 13.43 -8.12
C ALA A 273 -17.38 13.43 -9.54
N ARG A 274 -16.70 14.00 -10.54
CA ARG A 274 -17.24 14.18 -11.91
C ARG A 274 -17.39 12.86 -12.66
N ASP A 275 -16.55 11.88 -12.35
CA ASP A 275 -16.59 10.53 -12.93
C ASP A 275 -17.17 9.49 -11.96
N GLY A 276 -17.80 9.94 -10.88
CA GLY A 276 -18.39 9.06 -9.87
C GLY A 276 -17.37 8.35 -8.98
N TYR A 277 -16.20 8.96 -8.76
CA TYR A 277 -15.11 8.44 -7.91
C TYR A 277 -14.44 7.20 -8.50
N ALA A 278 -14.31 7.12 -9.82
CA ALA A 278 -13.84 5.92 -10.51
C ALA A 278 -12.46 5.44 -10.02
N TRP A 279 -11.52 6.37 -9.78
CA TRP A 279 -10.19 6.04 -9.25
C TRP A 279 -10.25 5.35 -7.88
N TRP A 280 -11.08 5.86 -6.96
CA TRP A 280 -11.24 5.25 -5.63
C TRP A 280 -11.94 3.90 -5.70
N ILE A 281 -12.96 3.75 -6.55
CA ILE A 281 -13.63 2.46 -6.77
C ILE A 281 -12.61 1.41 -7.21
N GLU A 282 -11.73 1.74 -8.17
CA GLU A 282 -10.69 0.83 -8.64
C GLU A 282 -9.61 0.58 -7.59
N ARG A 283 -9.25 1.57 -6.77
CA ARG A 283 -8.34 1.39 -5.63
C ARG A 283 -8.91 0.37 -4.63
N PHE A 284 -10.17 0.53 -4.20
CA PHE A 284 -10.83 -0.44 -3.34
C PHE A 284 -10.93 -1.83 -3.99
N ARG A 285 -11.27 -1.89 -5.29
CA ARG A 285 -11.32 -3.15 -6.04
C ARG A 285 -9.97 -3.88 -6.03
N ALA A 286 -8.88 -3.15 -6.29
CA ALA A 286 -7.54 -3.70 -6.27
C ALA A 286 -7.15 -4.21 -4.88
N THR A 287 -7.42 -3.44 -3.82
CA THR A 287 -7.14 -3.85 -2.44
C THR A 287 -7.96 -5.07 -2.02
N CYS A 288 -9.25 -5.14 -2.36
CA CYS A 288 -10.09 -6.33 -2.10
C CYS A 288 -9.61 -7.59 -2.83
N ASN A 289 -8.89 -7.46 -3.95
CA ASN A 289 -8.25 -8.62 -4.57
C ASN A 289 -7.07 -9.13 -3.74
N LEU A 290 -6.34 -8.23 -3.06
CA LEU A 290 -5.18 -8.57 -2.25
C LEU A 290 -5.55 -9.14 -0.88
N VAL A 291 -6.55 -8.56 -0.21
CA VAL A 291 -6.88 -8.90 1.19
C VAL A 291 -8.37 -9.20 1.35
N ASP A 292 -8.77 -9.66 2.54
CA ASP A 292 -10.17 -10.01 2.83
C ASP A 292 -10.87 -8.91 3.63
N ILE A 293 -10.11 -8.14 4.41
CA ILE A 293 -10.54 -7.00 5.22
C ILE A 293 -9.57 -5.84 4.98
N ILE A 294 -10.07 -4.61 4.94
CA ILE A 294 -9.27 -3.40 4.73
C ILE A 294 -9.31 -2.54 5.98
N ARG A 295 -8.18 -2.36 6.66
CA ARG A 295 -8.01 -1.22 7.57
C ARG A 295 -7.87 0.04 6.70
N LEU A 296 -8.75 1.00 6.90
CA LEU A 296 -8.69 2.30 6.25
C LEU A 296 -8.03 3.29 7.20
N ASP A 297 -6.75 3.54 6.96
CA ASP A 297 -5.91 4.45 7.74
C ASP A 297 -6.43 5.89 7.67
N HIS A 298 -6.32 6.65 8.76
CA HIS A 298 -6.79 8.03 8.87
C HIS A 298 -8.25 8.22 8.40
N PHE A 299 -9.16 7.32 8.80
CA PHE A 299 -10.55 7.28 8.34
C PHE A 299 -11.26 8.64 8.48
N ARG A 300 -10.91 9.41 9.53
CA ARG A 300 -11.48 10.74 9.75
C ARG A 300 -11.27 11.73 8.59
N GLY A 301 -10.25 11.51 7.76
CA GLY A 301 -10.00 12.25 6.52
C GLY A 301 -11.16 12.20 5.52
N PHE A 302 -12.00 11.16 5.58
CA PHE A 302 -13.21 11.03 4.75
C PHE A 302 -14.42 11.81 5.31
N GLU A 303 -14.31 12.45 6.47
CA GLU A 303 -15.26 13.50 6.89
C GLU A 303 -14.66 14.88 6.61
N LYS A 304 -13.49 15.16 7.19
CA LYS A 304 -12.68 16.36 6.96
C LYS A 304 -11.21 16.01 6.99
N TYR A 305 -10.37 16.55 6.11
CA TYR A 305 -8.92 16.46 6.24
C TYR A 305 -8.33 17.78 6.76
N TRP A 306 -7.14 17.71 7.35
CA TRP A 306 -6.38 18.89 7.75
C TRP A 306 -5.49 19.34 6.58
N GLU A 307 -5.78 20.52 6.06
CA GLU A 307 -5.10 21.14 4.93
C GLU A 307 -4.06 22.12 5.42
N VAL A 308 -2.78 21.91 5.08
CA VAL A 308 -1.69 22.81 5.43
C VAL A 308 -1.09 23.39 4.16
N SER A 309 -0.69 24.67 4.19
CA SER A 309 0.06 25.27 3.07
C SER A 309 1.36 24.50 2.83
N ALA A 310 1.70 24.20 1.58
CA ALA A 310 2.95 23.52 1.27
C ALA A 310 4.22 24.34 1.58
N THR A 311 4.07 25.65 1.82
CA THR A 311 5.15 26.54 2.26
C THR A 311 5.45 26.46 3.75
N ASP A 312 4.54 25.86 4.53
CA ASP A 312 4.69 25.79 5.98
C ASP A 312 5.64 24.66 6.38
N THR A 313 6.38 24.87 7.47
CA THR A 313 7.31 23.87 8.04
C THR A 313 6.69 23.05 9.17
N THR A 314 5.47 23.40 9.60
CA THR A 314 4.71 22.69 10.65
C THR A 314 3.24 22.62 10.25
N ALA A 315 2.45 21.78 10.94
CA ALA A 315 1.02 21.63 10.66
C ALA A 315 0.12 22.62 11.42
N LEU A 316 0.69 23.59 12.16
CA LEU A 316 -0.08 24.48 13.04
C LEU A 316 -1.07 25.38 12.29
N ASN A 317 -0.69 25.89 11.11
CA ASN A 317 -1.46 26.88 10.38
C ASN A 317 -2.42 26.25 9.35
N GLY A 318 -2.81 24.99 9.57
CA GLY A 318 -3.76 24.32 8.69
C GLY A 318 -5.23 24.68 8.97
N ARG A 319 -6.12 24.06 8.21
CA ARG A 319 -7.58 24.17 8.40
C ARG A 319 -8.29 22.86 8.10
N TRP A 320 -9.44 22.64 8.74
CA TRP A 320 -10.31 21.52 8.41
C TRP A 320 -11.09 21.77 7.13
N VAL A 321 -10.99 20.88 6.15
CA VAL A 321 -11.71 20.95 4.88
C VAL A 321 -12.63 19.73 4.73
N PRO A 322 -13.95 19.92 4.50
CA PRO A 322 -14.89 18.81 4.35
C PRO A 322 -14.63 18.00 3.08
N THR A 323 -14.95 16.71 3.13
CA THR A 323 -14.84 15.80 1.99
C THR A 323 -16.18 15.14 1.67
N PRO A 324 -16.34 14.53 0.48
CA PRO A 324 -17.58 13.86 0.12
C PRO A 324 -17.61 12.40 0.59
N GLY A 325 -17.05 12.04 1.76
CA GLY A 325 -16.85 10.64 2.16
C GLY A 325 -18.11 9.78 2.11
N ALA A 326 -19.27 10.28 2.56
CA ALA A 326 -20.52 9.53 2.44
C ALA A 326 -20.90 9.22 0.98
N LYS A 327 -20.71 10.18 0.06
CA LYS A 327 -20.96 9.98 -1.38
C LYS A 327 -19.94 9.00 -1.98
N LEU A 328 -18.68 9.09 -1.56
CA LEU A 328 -17.63 8.16 -1.96
C LEU A 328 -17.98 6.74 -1.53
N PHE A 329 -18.20 6.49 -0.24
CA PHE A 329 -18.49 5.15 0.27
C PHE A 329 -19.77 4.58 -0.32
N GLN A 330 -20.79 5.40 -0.58
CA GLN A 330 -21.98 4.96 -1.32
C GLN A 330 -21.63 4.52 -2.75
N ALA A 331 -20.79 5.27 -3.47
CA ALA A 331 -20.37 4.90 -4.82
C ALA A 331 -19.55 3.59 -4.83
N VAL A 332 -18.63 3.42 -3.88
CA VAL A 332 -17.84 2.20 -3.73
C VAL A 332 -18.74 1.01 -3.37
N GLN A 333 -19.69 1.18 -2.44
CA GLN A 333 -20.65 0.14 -2.06
C GLN A 333 -21.57 -0.25 -3.23
N ASN A 334 -22.02 0.72 -4.03
CA ASN A 334 -22.81 0.46 -5.23
C ASN A 334 -22.02 -0.33 -6.28
N ALA A 335 -20.72 -0.06 -6.42
CA ALA A 335 -19.87 -0.69 -7.43
C ALA A 335 -19.31 -2.07 -7.01
N LEU A 336 -19.08 -2.29 -5.71
CA LEU A 336 -18.36 -3.45 -5.18
C LEU A 336 -19.18 -4.32 -4.22
N GLY A 337 -20.33 -3.84 -3.75
CA GLY A 337 -21.13 -4.50 -2.72
C GLY A 337 -20.62 -4.20 -1.31
N SER A 338 -20.66 -5.21 -0.42
CA SER A 338 -20.24 -5.05 0.97
C SER A 338 -18.76 -4.64 1.06
N LEU A 339 -18.46 -3.63 1.88
CA LEU A 339 -17.11 -3.14 2.12
C LEU A 339 -16.59 -3.68 3.46
N PRO A 340 -15.66 -4.66 3.47
CA PRO A 340 -15.12 -5.23 4.69
C PRO A 340 -14.06 -4.29 5.27
N ILE A 341 -14.48 -3.14 5.79
CA ILE A 341 -13.59 -2.07 6.27
C ILE A 341 -13.50 -2.07 7.80
N ILE A 342 -12.30 -1.89 8.34
CA ILE A 342 -12.03 -1.43 9.71
C ILE A 342 -11.60 0.03 9.61
N ALA A 343 -12.32 0.94 10.27
CA ALA A 343 -11.99 2.35 10.28
C ALA A 343 -10.92 2.63 11.34
N GLU A 344 -9.76 3.16 10.92
CA GLU A 344 -8.80 3.76 11.82
C GLU A 344 -9.37 5.10 12.34
N ASP A 345 -9.97 5.07 13.53
CA ASP A 345 -10.62 6.20 14.18
C ASP A 345 -9.93 6.58 15.51
N LEU A 346 -8.59 6.55 15.54
CA LEU A 346 -7.81 6.96 16.70
C LEU A 346 -7.62 8.48 16.76
N GLY A 347 -7.21 8.97 17.93
CA GLY A 347 -7.00 10.40 18.19
C GLY A 347 -8.29 11.18 18.49
N THR A 348 -8.26 12.48 18.20
CA THR A 348 -9.42 13.37 18.43
C THR A 348 -10.42 13.25 17.30
N ILE A 349 -11.53 12.56 17.58
CA ILE A 349 -12.59 12.22 16.64
C ILE A 349 -13.87 12.98 17.01
N THR A 350 -14.56 13.49 16.00
CA THR A 350 -15.80 14.27 16.16
C THR A 350 -17.04 13.39 15.97
N THR A 351 -18.20 13.89 16.38
CA THR A 351 -19.49 13.21 16.20
C THR A 351 -19.79 12.90 14.73
N GLU A 352 -19.38 13.76 13.80
CA GLU A 352 -19.60 13.57 12.36
C GLU A 352 -18.79 12.39 11.81
N VAL A 353 -17.56 12.19 12.29
CA VAL A 353 -16.75 11.02 11.91
C VAL A 353 -17.38 9.74 12.45
N HIS A 354 -17.89 9.75 13.68
CA HIS A 354 -18.63 8.61 14.24
C HIS A 354 -19.89 8.32 13.43
N ALA A 355 -20.67 9.34 13.07
CA ALA A 355 -21.85 9.20 12.24
C ALA A 355 -21.53 8.62 10.86
N LEU A 356 -20.44 9.07 10.20
CA LEU A 356 -19.99 8.52 8.93
C LEU A 356 -19.62 7.04 9.06
N ARG A 357 -18.85 6.68 10.09
CA ARG A 357 -18.45 5.28 10.35
C ARG A 357 -19.67 4.39 10.61
N GLU A 358 -20.63 4.86 11.41
CA GLU A 358 -21.84 4.12 11.79
C GLU A 358 -22.83 3.98 10.63
N GLN A 359 -22.94 5.01 9.77
CA GLN A 359 -23.77 4.97 8.56
C GLN A 359 -23.45 3.77 7.67
N PHE A 360 -22.16 3.42 7.54
CA PHE A 360 -21.72 2.26 6.76
C PHE A 360 -21.42 1.01 7.61
N GLY A 361 -21.63 1.10 8.93
CA GLY A 361 -21.45 -0.01 9.87
C GLY A 361 -20.01 -0.49 10.02
N PHE A 362 -19.01 0.38 9.82
CA PHE A 362 -17.61 0.02 9.95
C PHE A 362 -17.20 -0.09 11.43
N PRO A 363 -16.52 -1.18 11.87
CA PRO A 363 -15.89 -1.20 13.18
C PRO A 363 -14.80 -0.14 13.29
N GLY A 364 -14.72 0.53 14.45
CA GLY A 364 -13.57 1.35 14.81
C GLY A 364 -12.46 0.56 15.50
N MET A 365 -11.38 1.24 15.86
CA MET A 365 -10.22 0.66 16.54
C MET A 365 -10.17 1.04 18.03
N ARG A 366 -9.64 0.14 18.86
CA ARG A 366 -9.28 0.41 20.25
C ARG A 366 -7.87 -0.08 20.49
N VAL A 367 -7.03 0.74 21.13
CA VAL A 367 -5.63 0.40 21.40
C VAL A 367 -5.40 0.40 22.91
N LEU A 368 -5.09 -0.77 23.47
CA LEU A 368 -5.03 -0.98 24.91
C LEU A 368 -3.95 -0.11 25.58
N GLN A 369 -2.83 0.17 24.89
CA GLN A 369 -1.79 1.08 25.40
C GLN A 369 -2.31 2.49 25.72
N PHE A 370 -3.44 2.93 25.15
CA PHE A 370 -4.01 4.26 25.42
C PHE A 370 -4.93 4.30 26.66
N SER A 371 -5.23 3.15 27.28
CA SER A 371 -6.27 3.02 28.32
C SER A 371 -5.85 3.48 29.72
N PHE A 372 -4.55 3.59 29.95
CA PHE A 372 -3.96 3.75 31.29
C PHE A 372 -3.17 5.06 31.47
N GLY A 373 -3.17 5.94 30.45
CA GLY A 373 -2.59 7.27 30.53
C GLY A 373 -3.53 8.30 31.16
N SER A 374 -3.05 9.54 31.32
CA SER A 374 -3.83 10.70 31.77
C SER A 374 -4.54 11.44 30.62
N GLY A 375 -4.54 10.88 29.41
CA GLY A 375 -5.20 11.46 28.26
C GLY A 375 -6.73 11.50 28.44
N PRO A 376 -7.41 12.52 27.90
CA PRO A 376 -8.85 12.73 28.11
C PRO A 376 -9.71 11.57 27.59
N LYS A 377 -9.20 10.77 26.66
CA LYS A 377 -9.87 9.61 26.06
C LYS A 377 -9.48 8.27 26.67
N ALA A 378 -8.65 8.23 27.71
CA ALA A 378 -8.16 6.96 28.27
C ALA A 378 -9.30 6.02 28.69
N ASP A 379 -10.42 6.56 29.19
CA ASP A 379 -11.58 5.76 29.58
C ASP A 379 -12.25 5.08 28.38
N GLU A 380 -12.33 5.72 27.20
CA GLU A 380 -12.89 5.14 25.96
C GLU A 380 -12.11 3.89 25.48
N TYR A 381 -10.81 3.82 25.82
CA TYR A 381 -9.94 2.71 25.48
C TYR A 381 -9.95 1.59 26.52
N ARG A 382 -10.74 1.68 27.60
CA ARG A 382 -10.83 0.58 28.58
C ARG A 382 -11.82 -0.49 28.14
N PRO A 383 -11.53 -1.79 28.38
CA PRO A 383 -12.35 -2.90 27.87
C PRO A 383 -13.84 -2.85 28.21
N TYR A 384 -14.21 -2.32 29.38
CA TYR A 384 -15.61 -2.22 29.80
C TYR A 384 -16.41 -1.16 29.01
N ASN A 385 -15.75 -0.26 28.27
CA ASN A 385 -16.36 0.77 27.43
C ASN A 385 -16.36 0.40 25.93
N TYR A 386 -15.89 -0.80 25.56
CA TYR A 386 -15.83 -1.20 24.16
C TYR A 386 -17.21 -1.48 23.56
N PRO A 387 -17.54 -0.92 22.38
CA PRO A 387 -18.70 -1.37 21.64
C PRO A 387 -18.44 -2.76 21.06
N ARG A 388 -19.50 -3.51 20.75
CA ARG A 388 -19.35 -4.84 20.11
C ARG A 388 -18.68 -4.77 18.74
N ASN A 389 -18.91 -3.70 17.98
CA ASN A 389 -18.36 -3.51 16.63
C ASN A 389 -17.04 -2.72 16.69
N CYS A 390 -15.97 -3.35 17.19
CA CYS A 390 -14.63 -2.76 17.16
C CYS A 390 -13.53 -3.82 16.98
N ALA A 391 -12.37 -3.37 16.49
CA ALA A 391 -11.13 -4.12 16.46
C ALA A 391 -10.22 -3.63 17.61
N VAL A 392 -9.82 -4.54 18.49
CA VAL A 392 -9.00 -4.21 19.67
C VAL A 392 -7.57 -4.69 19.45
N TYR A 393 -6.61 -3.80 19.71
CA TYR A 393 -5.18 -4.02 19.57
C TYR A 393 -4.50 -3.85 20.92
N THR A 394 -3.44 -4.62 21.17
CA THR A 394 -2.52 -4.33 22.29
C THR A 394 -1.74 -3.05 22.02
N GLY A 395 -1.13 -2.98 20.84
CA GLY A 395 -0.48 -1.84 20.19
C GLY A 395 -0.54 -2.02 18.68
N THR A 396 -0.20 -0.98 17.91
CA THR A 396 -0.26 -0.97 16.44
C THR A 396 1.08 -0.64 15.81
#